data_AF-A0A644Z0L3-F1
#
_entry.id   AF-A0A644Z0L3-F1
#
_cell.length_a   1.000
_cell.length_b   1.000
_cell.length_c   1.000
_cell.angle_alpha   90.00
_cell.angle_beta   90.00
_cell.angle_gamma   90.00
#
_symmetry.space_group_name_H-M   'P 1'
#
loop_
_entity.id
_entity.type
_entity.pdbx_description
1 polymer ?
#
loop_
_entity_poly.entity_id
_entity_poly.type
_entity_poly.pdbx_seq_one_letter_code
_entity_poly.pdbx_strand_id
1 'polypeptide(L)'
;MISDVGDILKIVLEKGQTTKAGRLAGAFRNIGHIPAADEIINTMKSLGYDIREEDPFVDRSPIVYSRIVSPYVMRLKLMWNKMRDDVIAHFPEIQHTHTDIEACLKDIDAQYRLDAYHSLSIEGYKVTDELIEKVKSGSWKPDEDSSDADQRNAMAARGYWQAFQAVKESVKKILGGKNPGEIIDNDHRVWYRELFTPSVAAGLLRASDLAGYRTNQVYIRGSMHTPLNPDAVREAMPMLFDLLKNEPDARVRTVLGHFIFVYIHPYMDGNGRIARFLMNAMLVSGGYGWTIIPVERRKEYMVALEEASVNEDITDFTLFLASLVKQE
;
A
#
# COMPACT_ATOMS: atom_id res chain seq x y z
N MET A 1 -23.78 -6.01 0.08
CA MET A 1 -23.25 -6.96 1.07
C MET A 1 -24.43 -7.72 1.66
N ILE A 2 -24.33 -9.02 1.85
CA ILE A 2 -25.40 -9.80 2.47
C ILE A 2 -25.32 -9.54 3.98
N SER A 3 -26.21 -8.70 4.48
CA SER A 3 -26.27 -8.32 5.89
C SER A 3 -26.97 -9.37 6.75
N ASP A 4 -27.76 -10.25 6.12
CA ASP A 4 -28.65 -11.21 6.76
C ASP A 4 -28.82 -12.47 5.90
N VAL A 5 -28.79 -13.65 6.54
CA VAL A 5 -28.94 -14.95 5.87
C VAL A 5 -30.34 -15.11 5.25
N GLY A 6 -31.34 -14.43 5.80
CA GLY A 6 -32.70 -14.38 5.27
C GLY A 6 -32.77 -13.87 3.83
N ASP A 7 -31.91 -12.93 3.43
CA ASP A 7 -31.88 -12.44 2.05
C ASP A 7 -31.36 -13.49 1.06
N ILE A 8 -30.42 -14.35 1.49
CA ILE A 8 -30.02 -15.52 0.71
C ILE A 8 -31.16 -16.53 0.64
N LEU A 9 -31.76 -16.83 1.80
CA LEU A 9 -32.82 -17.81 1.93
C LEU A 9 -34.00 -17.49 1.03
N LYS A 10 -34.44 -16.21 0.96
CA LYS A 10 -35.49 -15.78 0.02
C LYS A 10 -35.18 -16.20 -1.42
N ILE A 11 -33.96 -15.95 -1.89
CA ILE A 11 -33.55 -16.23 -3.28
C ILE A 11 -33.49 -17.74 -3.55
N VAL A 12 -32.90 -18.52 -2.65
CA VAL A 12 -32.75 -19.97 -2.87
C VAL A 12 -34.07 -20.72 -2.69
N LEU A 13 -34.95 -20.24 -1.81
CA LEU A 13 -36.28 -20.82 -1.59
C LEU A 13 -37.26 -20.51 -2.73
N GLU A 14 -37.28 -19.29 -3.25
CA GLU A 14 -38.16 -18.88 -4.37
C GLU A 14 -38.07 -19.83 -5.58
N LYS A 15 -36.89 -20.43 -5.78
CA LYS A 15 -36.60 -21.32 -6.92
C LYS A 15 -36.24 -22.75 -6.49
N GLY A 16 -36.37 -23.10 -5.20
CA GLY A 16 -36.02 -24.43 -4.68
C GLY A 16 -34.60 -24.88 -5.00
N GLN A 17 -33.62 -23.98 -4.95
CA GLN A 17 -32.24 -24.21 -5.44
C GLN A 17 -31.37 -24.97 -4.44
N THR A 18 -31.70 -26.25 -4.19
CA THR A 18 -31.04 -27.10 -3.18
C THR A 18 -29.53 -27.20 -3.34
N THR A 19 -29.02 -27.36 -4.57
CA THR A 19 -27.58 -27.42 -4.83
C THR A 19 -26.87 -26.13 -4.46
N LYS A 20 -27.45 -24.96 -4.79
CA LYS A 20 -26.82 -23.67 -4.47
C LYS A 20 -26.88 -23.38 -2.98
N ALA A 21 -27.99 -23.69 -2.33
CA ALA A 21 -28.12 -23.58 -0.88
C ALA A 21 -27.11 -24.47 -0.16
N GLY A 22 -26.91 -25.70 -0.63
CA GLY A 22 -25.92 -26.64 -0.10
C GLY A 22 -24.49 -26.12 -0.22
N ARG A 23 -24.14 -25.54 -1.37
CA ARG A 23 -22.85 -24.88 -1.61
C ARG A 23 -22.63 -23.64 -0.75
N LEU A 24 -23.67 -22.82 -0.56
CA LEU A 24 -23.60 -21.65 0.30
C LEU A 24 -23.43 -22.03 1.77
N ALA A 25 -24.13 -23.07 2.23
CA ALA A 25 -23.94 -23.59 3.58
C ALA A 25 -22.51 -24.10 3.80
N GLY A 26 -21.98 -24.90 2.86
CA GLY A 26 -20.59 -25.36 2.90
C GLY A 26 -19.59 -24.20 2.92
N ALA A 27 -19.79 -23.19 2.07
CA ALA A 27 -18.98 -21.97 2.04
C ALA A 27 -19.01 -21.19 3.36
N PHE A 28 -20.19 -21.00 3.97
CA PHE A 28 -20.30 -20.34 5.28
C PHE A 28 -19.61 -21.15 6.37
N ARG A 29 -19.67 -22.48 6.31
CA ARG A 29 -18.97 -23.35 7.25
C ARG A 29 -17.46 -23.26 7.08
N ASN A 30 -16.96 -23.23 5.84
CA ASN A 30 -15.53 -23.08 5.53
C ASN A 30 -14.92 -21.83 6.16
N ILE A 31 -15.62 -20.68 6.06
CA ILE A 31 -15.15 -19.42 6.66
C ILE A 31 -15.40 -19.34 8.18
N GLY A 32 -16.01 -20.35 8.79
CA GLY A 32 -16.30 -20.40 10.22
C GLY A 32 -17.61 -19.73 10.66
N HIS A 33 -18.47 -19.32 9.73
CA HIS A 33 -19.80 -18.79 10.04
C HIS A 33 -20.83 -19.93 10.23
N ILE A 34 -20.61 -20.75 11.26
CA ILE A 34 -21.44 -21.93 11.55
C ILE A 34 -22.95 -21.61 11.68
N PRO A 35 -23.37 -20.53 12.38
CA PRO A 35 -24.80 -20.22 12.51
C PRO A 35 -25.51 -20.01 11.17
N ALA A 36 -24.87 -19.34 10.21
CA ALA A 36 -25.46 -19.10 8.90
C ALA A 36 -25.59 -20.38 8.07
N ALA A 37 -24.56 -21.24 8.11
CA ALA A 37 -24.60 -22.54 7.45
C ALA A 37 -25.75 -23.40 8.00
N ASP A 38 -25.86 -23.49 9.32
CA ASP A 38 -26.89 -24.28 9.99
C ASP A 38 -28.29 -23.72 9.73
N GLU A 39 -28.46 -22.40 9.73
CA GLU A 39 -29.74 -21.75 9.41
C GLU A 39 -30.20 -22.06 7.97
N ILE A 40 -29.29 -22.01 6.99
CA ILE A 40 -29.59 -22.38 5.60
C ILE A 40 -30.05 -23.84 5.50
N ILE A 41 -29.29 -24.76 6.07
CA ILE A 41 -29.59 -26.20 6.02
C ILE A 41 -30.92 -26.51 6.72
N ASN A 42 -31.12 -25.96 7.92
CA ASN A 42 -32.30 -26.23 8.73
C ASN A 42 -33.57 -25.66 8.09
N THR A 43 -33.50 -24.45 7.53
CA THR A 43 -34.66 -23.81 6.87
C THR A 43 -35.05 -24.54 5.58
N MET A 44 -34.08 -24.95 4.76
CA MET A 44 -34.37 -25.73 3.55
C MET A 44 -35.00 -27.08 3.91
N LYS A 45 -34.48 -27.79 4.92
CA LYS A 45 -35.03 -29.07 5.38
C LYS A 45 -36.43 -28.94 5.98
N SER A 46 -36.69 -27.90 6.78
CA SER A 46 -37.99 -27.70 7.42
C SER A 46 -39.11 -27.43 6.41
N LEU A 47 -38.76 -26.89 5.24
CA LEU A 47 -39.67 -26.67 4.12
C LEU A 47 -39.74 -27.86 3.14
N GLY A 48 -39.13 -29.00 3.47
CA GLY A 48 -39.24 -30.25 2.73
C GLY A 48 -38.25 -30.42 1.57
N TYR A 49 -37.24 -29.56 1.46
CA TYR A 49 -36.21 -29.71 0.43
C TYR A 49 -35.13 -30.73 0.84
N ASP A 50 -34.76 -31.62 -0.09
CA ASP A 50 -33.57 -32.48 0.05
C ASP A 50 -32.32 -31.67 -0.32
N ILE A 51 -31.60 -31.21 0.71
CA ILE A 51 -30.38 -30.41 0.61
C ILE A 51 -29.17 -31.20 1.11
N ARG A 52 -28.08 -31.13 0.35
CA ARG A 52 -26.78 -31.70 0.72
C ARG A 52 -25.76 -30.58 0.81
N GLU A 53 -25.11 -30.46 1.96
CA GLU A 53 -24.02 -29.52 2.15
C GLU A 53 -22.80 -29.98 1.33
N GLU A 54 -22.22 -29.06 0.58
CA GLU A 54 -21.04 -29.28 -0.26
C GLU A 54 -20.15 -28.05 -0.10
N ASP A 55 -18.91 -28.20 0.36
CA ASP A 55 -17.96 -27.08 0.37
C ASP A 55 -17.42 -26.87 -1.05
N PRO A 56 -17.69 -25.72 -1.71
CA PRO A 56 -17.19 -25.47 -3.05
C PRO A 56 -15.70 -25.11 -3.07
N PHE A 57 -15.05 -24.93 -1.92
CA PHE A 57 -13.64 -24.55 -1.81
C PHE A 57 -12.77 -25.74 -1.39
N VAL A 58 -11.58 -25.84 -2.00
CA VAL A 58 -10.58 -26.87 -1.65
C VAL A 58 -9.85 -26.48 -0.37
N ASP A 59 -9.52 -25.20 -0.23
CA ASP A 59 -8.75 -24.66 0.89
C ASP A 59 -9.67 -24.12 1.98
N ARG A 60 -9.18 -24.16 3.23
CA ARG A 60 -9.85 -23.50 4.36
C ARG A 60 -9.42 -22.04 4.43
N SER A 61 -10.35 -21.16 4.76
CA SER A 61 -10.01 -19.75 4.98
C SER A 61 -9.02 -19.61 6.15
N PRO A 62 -7.91 -18.87 5.98
CA PRO A 62 -6.97 -18.60 7.07
C PRO A 62 -7.51 -17.56 8.07
N ILE A 63 -8.63 -16.91 7.75
CA ILE A 63 -9.21 -15.85 8.57
C ILE A 63 -10.49 -16.37 9.23
N VAL A 64 -10.56 -16.26 10.55
CA VAL A 64 -11.78 -16.54 11.31
C VAL A 64 -12.87 -15.54 10.91
N TYR A 65 -14.07 -16.03 10.61
CA TYR A 65 -15.22 -15.16 10.33
C TYR A 65 -15.39 -14.09 11.42
N SER A 66 -15.34 -12.84 10.99
CA SER A 66 -15.82 -11.69 11.73
C SER A 66 -16.92 -11.04 10.89
N ARG A 67 -17.91 -10.39 11.52
CA ARG A 67 -18.94 -9.64 10.80
C ARG A 67 -18.28 -8.72 9.77
N ILE A 68 -18.39 -9.08 8.50
CA ILE A 68 -17.68 -8.38 7.43
C ILE A 68 -18.39 -7.04 7.26
N VAL A 69 -17.70 -5.93 7.50
CA VAL A 69 -18.24 -4.58 7.31
C VAL A 69 -17.86 -4.03 5.94
N SER A 70 -16.76 -4.51 5.36
CA SER A 70 -16.28 -4.12 4.03
C SER A 70 -15.65 -5.30 3.28
N PRO A 71 -16.04 -5.56 2.02
CA PRO A 71 -15.39 -6.59 1.21
C PRO A 71 -13.95 -6.19 0.83
N TYR A 72 -13.66 -4.90 0.75
CA TYR A 72 -12.32 -4.39 0.44
C TYR A 72 -11.36 -4.64 1.60
N VAL A 73 -11.82 -4.37 2.82
CA VAL A 73 -11.07 -4.68 4.05
C VAL A 73 -10.75 -6.18 4.14
N MET A 74 -11.73 -7.05 3.88
CA MET A 74 -11.50 -8.48 3.92
C MET A 74 -10.52 -8.94 2.84
N ARG A 75 -10.64 -8.41 1.62
CA ARG A 75 -9.69 -8.71 0.54
C ARG A 75 -8.26 -8.34 0.92
N LEU A 76 -8.04 -7.15 1.50
CA LEU A 76 -6.69 -6.76 1.93
C LEU A 76 -6.12 -7.68 3.01
N LYS A 77 -6.94 -8.12 3.97
CA LYS A 77 -6.50 -9.10 4.97
C LYS A 77 -6.14 -10.44 4.33
N LEU A 78 -6.94 -10.92 3.38
CA LEU A 78 -6.66 -12.18 2.67
C LEU A 78 -5.38 -12.08 1.85
N MET A 79 -5.19 -11.00 1.08
CA MET A 79 -3.97 -10.73 0.33
C MET A 79 -2.76 -10.68 1.26
N TRP A 80 -2.84 -9.94 2.38
CA TRP A 80 -1.76 -9.84 3.35
C TRP A 80 -1.36 -11.21 3.88
N ASN A 81 -2.32 -12.02 4.36
CA ASN A 81 -2.03 -13.34 4.91
C ASN A 81 -1.47 -14.29 3.86
N LYS A 82 -2.00 -14.28 2.64
CA LYS A 82 -1.53 -15.12 1.53
C LYS A 82 -0.08 -14.83 1.16
N MET A 83 0.26 -13.54 1.01
CA MET A 83 1.56 -13.09 0.51
C MET A 83 2.64 -13.02 1.60
N ARG A 84 2.25 -13.07 2.89
CA ARG A 84 3.16 -12.89 4.03
C ARG A 84 4.31 -13.89 4.03
N ASP A 85 4.00 -15.17 3.83
CA ASP A 85 4.99 -16.23 3.94
C ASP A 85 5.97 -16.21 2.76
N ASP A 86 5.49 -15.85 1.56
CA ASP A 86 6.36 -15.63 0.39
C ASP A 86 7.34 -14.49 0.64
N VAL A 87 6.93 -13.41 1.30
CA VAL A 87 7.83 -12.32 1.67
C VAL A 87 8.92 -12.82 2.62
N ILE A 88 8.55 -13.55 3.67
CA ILE A 88 9.49 -14.07 4.68
C ILE A 88 10.48 -15.05 4.04
N ALA A 89 10.03 -15.88 3.11
CA ALA A 89 10.85 -16.88 2.46
C ALA A 89 11.94 -16.28 1.54
N HIS A 90 11.67 -15.12 0.93
CA HIS A 90 12.54 -14.57 -0.12
C HIS A 90 13.26 -13.26 0.26
N PHE A 91 12.82 -12.57 1.31
CA PHE A 91 13.44 -11.31 1.73
C PHE A 91 14.51 -11.55 2.82
N PRO A 92 15.73 -10.99 2.67
CA PRO A 92 16.83 -11.28 3.58
C PRO A 92 16.51 -10.86 5.01
N GLU A 93 16.79 -11.73 5.98
CA GLU A 93 16.78 -11.39 7.39
C GLU A 93 18.08 -10.67 7.76
N ILE A 94 18.00 -9.60 8.54
CA ILE A 94 19.17 -8.88 9.05
C ILE A 94 19.10 -8.85 10.58
N GLN A 95 20.23 -9.11 11.25
CA GLN A 95 20.37 -9.06 12.71
C GLN A 95 20.88 -7.71 13.24
N HIS A 96 20.81 -6.68 12.40
CA HIS A 96 21.29 -5.35 12.69
C HIS A 96 20.19 -4.52 13.35
N THR A 97 20.58 -3.65 14.26
CA THR A 97 19.71 -2.61 14.82
C THR A 97 20.46 -1.29 14.78
N HIS A 98 19.83 -0.26 14.24
CA HIS A 98 20.37 1.11 14.24
C HIS A 98 20.46 1.62 15.68
N THR A 99 21.64 1.51 16.28
CA THR A 99 21.91 1.96 17.67
C THR A 99 22.27 3.43 17.75
N ASP A 100 22.90 3.98 16.70
CA ASP A 100 23.18 5.41 16.55
C ASP A 100 22.18 6.05 15.57
N ILE A 101 21.15 6.67 16.14
CA ILE A 101 20.08 7.33 15.38
C ILE A 101 20.63 8.47 14.53
N GLU A 102 21.58 9.25 15.06
CA GLU A 102 22.10 10.42 14.34
C GLU A 102 23.01 9.99 13.18
N ALA A 103 23.81 8.93 13.35
CA ALA A 103 24.56 8.33 12.25
C ALA A 103 23.62 7.80 11.14
N CYS A 104 22.57 7.05 11.52
CA CYS A 104 21.58 6.54 10.57
C CYS A 104 20.90 7.68 9.78
N LEU A 105 20.48 8.75 10.45
CA LEU A 105 19.86 9.92 9.80
C LEU A 105 20.84 10.66 8.87
N LYS A 106 22.12 10.70 9.23
CA LYS A 106 23.18 11.29 8.39
C LYS A 106 23.42 10.45 7.14
N ASP A 107 23.39 9.12 7.25
CA ASP A 107 23.52 8.23 6.10
C ASP A 107 22.31 8.35 5.15
N ILE A 108 21.10 8.51 5.71
CA ILE A 108 19.90 8.84 4.92
C ILE A 108 20.09 10.16 4.17
N ASP A 109 20.58 11.22 4.82
CA ASP A 109 20.85 12.51 4.17
C ASP A 109 21.87 12.39 3.03
N ALA A 110 22.90 11.57 3.20
CA ALA A 110 23.90 11.34 2.16
C ALA A 110 23.31 10.71 0.89
N GLN A 111 22.21 9.95 1.02
CA GLN A 111 21.52 9.32 -0.10
C GLN A 111 20.47 10.21 -0.78
N TYR A 112 20.09 11.33 -0.17
CA TYR A 112 18.99 12.18 -0.65
C TYR A 112 19.05 12.50 -2.14
N ARG A 113 20.23 12.90 -2.64
CA ARG A 113 20.37 13.34 -4.04
C ARG A 113 20.03 12.22 -5.01
N LEU A 114 20.57 11.02 -4.78
CA LEU A 114 20.28 9.84 -5.61
C LEU A 114 18.84 9.38 -5.46
N ASP A 115 18.31 9.39 -4.23
CA ASP A 115 16.93 9.04 -3.95
C ASP A 115 15.94 9.95 -4.70
N ALA A 116 16.15 11.26 -4.63
CA ALA A 116 15.35 12.27 -5.34
C ALA A 116 15.43 12.09 -6.85
N TYR A 117 16.64 11.92 -7.41
CA TYR A 117 16.82 11.70 -8.84
C TYR A 117 16.03 10.49 -9.35
N HIS A 118 16.25 9.33 -8.75
CA HIS A 118 15.63 8.09 -9.21
C HIS A 118 14.11 8.07 -8.95
N SER A 119 13.68 8.50 -7.77
CA SER A 119 12.27 8.52 -7.39
C SER A 119 11.45 9.47 -8.27
N LEU A 120 11.96 10.66 -8.59
CA LEU A 120 11.28 11.59 -9.48
C LEU A 120 11.31 11.11 -10.94
N SER A 121 12.43 10.56 -11.40
CA SER A 121 12.57 10.07 -12.77
C SER A 121 11.68 8.86 -13.06
N ILE A 122 11.41 8.00 -12.08
CA ILE A 122 10.44 6.89 -12.21
C ILE A 122 9.02 7.39 -12.54
N GLU A 123 8.64 8.56 -12.00
CA GLU A 123 7.36 9.21 -12.28
C GLU A 123 7.37 10.05 -13.57
N GLY A 124 8.51 10.12 -14.26
CA GLY A 124 8.67 10.83 -15.53
C GLY A 124 9.02 12.31 -15.42
N TYR A 125 9.40 12.80 -14.23
CA TYR A 125 9.96 14.14 -14.09
C TYR A 125 11.38 14.20 -14.69
N LYS A 126 11.75 15.34 -15.26
CA LYS A 126 13.09 15.58 -15.80
C LYS A 126 13.85 16.43 -14.80
N VAL A 127 14.59 15.77 -13.91
CA VAL A 127 15.38 16.45 -12.88
C VAL A 127 16.86 16.16 -13.10
N THR A 128 17.69 17.20 -12.97
CA THR A 128 19.15 17.09 -12.98
C THR A 128 19.68 17.26 -11.56
N ASP A 129 20.93 16.83 -11.33
CA ASP A 129 21.60 17.03 -10.05
C ASP A 129 21.67 18.53 -9.69
N GLU A 130 21.92 19.39 -10.66
CA GLU A 130 21.96 20.84 -10.46
C GLU A 130 20.60 21.39 -10.01
N LEU A 131 19.51 20.92 -10.63
CA LEU A 131 18.16 21.35 -10.24
C LEU A 131 17.86 20.90 -8.81
N ILE A 132 18.16 19.65 -8.45
CA ILE A 132 17.92 19.11 -7.11
C ILE A 132 18.64 19.96 -6.06
N GLU A 133 19.93 20.28 -6.26
CA GLU A 133 20.69 21.11 -5.32
C GLU A 133 20.22 22.58 -5.31
N LYS A 134 19.86 23.16 -6.46
CA LYS A 134 19.33 24.53 -6.56
C LYS A 134 18.03 24.67 -5.76
N VAL A 135 17.14 23.68 -5.88
CA VAL A 135 15.85 23.70 -5.21
C VAL A 135 15.97 23.38 -3.71
N LYS A 136 16.87 22.47 -3.33
CA LYS A 136 17.21 22.16 -1.94
C LYS A 136 17.75 23.39 -1.19
N SER A 137 18.70 24.10 -1.80
CA SER A 137 19.33 25.30 -1.23
C SER A 137 18.43 26.54 -1.20
N GLY A 138 17.28 26.51 -1.88
CA GLY A 138 16.39 27.68 -2.00
C GLY A 138 16.86 28.72 -3.02
N SER A 139 17.81 28.35 -3.89
CA SER A 139 18.41 29.23 -4.90
C SER A 139 17.63 29.26 -6.23
N TRP A 140 16.50 28.57 -6.32
CA TRP A 140 15.64 28.54 -7.50
C TRP A 140 14.80 29.81 -7.58
N LYS A 141 14.87 30.54 -8.71
CA LYS A 141 14.26 31.87 -8.87
C LYS A 141 13.60 32.03 -10.25
N PRO A 142 12.37 31.54 -10.43
CA PRO A 142 11.71 31.49 -11.74
C PRO A 142 11.39 32.87 -12.32
N ASP A 143 11.21 33.88 -11.45
CA ASP A 143 10.88 35.25 -11.86
C ASP A 143 12.13 36.06 -12.27
N GLU A 144 13.33 35.59 -11.90
CA GLU A 144 14.61 36.26 -12.17
C GLU A 144 15.46 35.53 -13.23
N ASP A 145 15.28 34.22 -13.41
CA ASP A 145 16.11 33.36 -14.27
C ASP A 145 15.26 32.57 -15.27
N SER A 146 15.38 32.87 -16.57
CA SER A 146 14.61 32.19 -17.62
C SER A 146 14.98 30.71 -17.80
N SER A 147 16.15 30.29 -17.29
CA SER A 147 16.53 28.86 -17.26
C SER A 147 15.77 28.07 -16.19
N ASP A 148 15.11 28.75 -15.24
CA ASP A 148 14.27 28.18 -14.18
C ASP A 148 12.78 28.09 -14.57
N ALA A 149 12.44 28.37 -15.84
CA ALA A 149 11.06 28.44 -16.30
C ALA A 149 10.27 27.12 -16.22
N ASP A 150 10.94 25.96 -16.09
CA ASP A 150 10.28 24.67 -15.89
C ASP A 150 9.79 24.50 -14.44
N GLN A 151 8.70 25.20 -14.13
CA GLN A 151 8.08 25.22 -12.81
C GLN A 151 7.63 23.82 -12.36
N ARG A 152 7.20 22.94 -13.28
CA ARG A 152 6.67 21.62 -12.89
C ARG A 152 7.76 20.72 -12.30
N ASN A 153 8.91 20.61 -12.99
CA ASN A 153 10.01 19.78 -12.50
C ASN A 153 10.64 20.37 -11.24
N ALA A 154 10.78 21.70 -11.17
CA ALA A 154 11.29 22.39 -9.98
C ALA A 154 10.37 22.20 -8.76
N MET A 155 9.05 22.35 -8.91
CA MET A 155 8.10 22.14 -7.80
C MET A 155 8.06 20.67 -7.35
N ALA A 156 8.19 19.72 -8.27
CA ALA A 156 8.30 18.31 -7.92
C ALA A 156 9.58 18.02 -7.11
N ALA A 157 10.73 18.58 -7.52
CA ALA A 157 11.97 18.47 -6.76
C ALA A 157 11.88 19.14 -5.38
N ARG A 158 11.25 20.33 -5.30
CA ARG A 158 11.07 21.06 -4.03
C ARG A 158 10.18 20.28 -3.07
N GLY A 159 9.06 19.79 -3.56
CA GLY A 159 8.11 19.03 -2.75
C GLY A 159 8.71 17.72 -2.28
N TYR A 160 9.50 17.07 -3.15
CA TYR A 160 10.22 15.87 -2.76
C TYR A 160 11.22 16.12 -1.62
N TRP A 161 11.96 17.23 -1.66
CA TRP A 161 12.83 17.63 -0.54
C TRP A 161 12.05 17.83 0.76
N GLN A 162 10.94 18.57 0.70
CA GLN A 162 10.11 18.84 1.88
C GLN A 162 9.52 17.55 2.47
N ALA A 163 9.00 16.67 1.62
CA ALA A 163 8.49 15.37 2.03
C ALA A 163 9.59 14.49 2.62
N PHE A 164 10.79 14.48 2.01
CA PHE A 164 11.95 13.74 2.51
C PHE A 164 12.34 14.17 3.93
N GLN A 165 12.35 15.48 4.21
CA GLN A 165 12.60 15.98 5.58
C GLN A 165 11.50 15.53 6.56
N ALA A 166 10.23 15.58 6.16
CA ALA A 166 9.13 15.09 7.00
C ALA A 166 9.22 13.58 7.27
N VAL A 167 9.65 12.79 6.28
CA VAL A 167 9.89 11.34 6.44
C VAL A 167 11.04 11.07 7.40
N LYS A 168 12.13 11.85 7.33
CA LYS A 168 13.24 11.73 8.28
C LYS A 168 12.81 11.94 9.72
N GLU A 169 11.93 12.92 9.97
CA GLU A 169 11.37 13.12 11.31
C GLU A 169 10.52 11.93 11.76
N SER A 170 9.77 11.31 10.86
CA SER A 170 9.04 10.06 11.14
C SER A 170 10.01 8.90 11.43
N VAL A 171 11.08 8.75 10.66
CA VAL A 171 12.14 7.74 10.89
C VAL A 171 12.81 7.96 12.25
N LYS A 172 13.12 9.20 12.63
CA LYS A 172 13.67 9.52 13.95
C LYS A 172 12.76 9.07 15.09
N LYS A 173 11.43 9.28 14.96
CA LYS A 173 10.44 8.79 15.93
C LYS A 173 10.42 7.26 16.01
N ILE A 174 10.53 6.59 14.86
CA ILE A 174 10.55 5.12 14.75
C ILE A 174 11.79 4.54 15.42
N LEU A 175 12.97 5.08 15.10
CA LEU A 175 14.24 4.67 15.73
C LEU A 175 14.28 4.96 17.23
N GLY A 176 13.50 5.97 17.68
CA GLY A 176 13.23 6.23 19.10
C GLY A 176 12.28 5.23 19.77
N GLY A 177 11.89 4.13 19.11
CA GLY A 177 11.11 3.03 19.67
C GLY A 177 9.60 3.11 19.49
N LYS A 178 9.08 4.08 18.72
CA LYS A 178 7.64 4.16 18.42
C LYS A 178 7.23 3.13 17.36
N ASN A 179 5.98 2.66 17.41
CA ASN A 179 5.46 1.69 16.44
C ASN A 179 5.51 2.27 15.01
N PRO A 180 6.21 1.61 14.06
CA PRO A 180 6.33 2.11 12.69
C PRO A 180 5.02 2.27 11.94
N GLY A 181 4.09 1.32 12.08
CA GLY A 181 2.77 1.40 11.44
C GLY A 181 1.96 2.59 11.95
N GLU A 182 2.02 2.86 13.26
CA GLU A 182 1.34 4.00 13.87
C GLU A 182 1.94 5.35 13.44
N ILE A 183 3.27 5.44 13.36
CA ILE A 183 3.93 6.68 12.92
C ILE A 183 3.56 7.00 11.48
N ILE A 184 3.60 6.02 10.57
CA ILE A 184 3.27 6.26 9.17
C ILE A 184 1.78 6.57 8.99
N ASP A 185 0.87 5.91 9.70
CA ASP A 185 -0.57 6.24 9.67
C ASP A 185 -0.83 7.73 9.97
N ASN A 186 -0.17 8.24 11.00
CA ASN A 186 -0.31 9.64 11.39
C ASN A 186 0.38 10.61 10.41
N ASP A 187 1.56 10.25 9.92
CA ASP A 187 2.44 11.19 9.23
C ASP A 187 2.31 11.15 7.68
N HIS A 188 1.79 10.08 7.07
CA HIS A 188 1.76 9.95 5.60
C HIS A 188 0.99 11.09 4.89
N ARG A 189 -0.03 11.66 5.57
CA ARG A 189 -0.78 12.82 5.06
C ARG A 189 0.04 14.10 5.10
N VAL A 190 0.96 14.23 6.07
CA VAL A 190 1.93 15.32 6.12
C VAL A 190 2.87 15.19 4.94
N TRP A 191 3.44 14.00 4.70
CA TRP A 191 4.34 13.76 3.58
C TRP A 191 3.70 14.10 2.23
N TYR A 192 2.44 13.70 2.03
CA TYR A 192 1.68 14.05 0.83
C TYR A 192 1.49 15.57 0.68
N ARG A 193 1.18 16.29 1.75
CA ARG A 193 1.07 17.76 1.68
C ARG A 193 2.41 18.39 1.33
N GLU A 194 3.49 18.02 2.02
CA GLU A 194 4.83 18.53 1.73
C GLU A 194 5.26 18.26 0.27
N LEU A 195 4.86 17.10 -0.27
CA LEU A 195 5.16 16.73 -1.66
C LEU A 195 4.56 17.70 -2.69
N PHE A 196 3.44 18.36 -2.37
CA PHE A 196 2.67 19.16 -3.33
C PHE A 196 2.42 20.61 -2.90
N THR A 197 2.74 21.02 -1.67
CA THR A 197 2.67 22.41 -1.21
C THR A 197 3.39 23.38 -2.16
N PRO A 198 4.58 23.07 -2.71
CA PRO A 198 5.24 23.96 -3.68
C PRO A 198 4.41 24.15 -4.95
N SER A 199 3.79 23.09 -5.46
CA SER A 199 2.90 23.15 -6.62
C SER A 199 1.65 24.00 -6.35
N VAL A 200 1.12 23.99 -5.12
CA VAL A 200 0.02 24.89 -4.72
C VAL A 200 0.50 26.34 -4.64
N ALA A 201 1.66 26.58 -4.03
CA ALA A 201 2.25 27.92 -3.92
C ALA A 201 2.54 28.54 -5.30
N ALA A 202 2.96 27.72 -6.26
CA ALA A 202 3.17 28.12 -7.66
C ALA A 202 1.87 28.22 -8.48
N GLY A 203 0.70 27.95 -7.90
CA GLY A 203 -0.59 27.98 -8.60
C GLY A 203 -0.83 26.85 -9.59
N LEU A 204 0.00 25.80 -9.58
CA LEU A 204 -0.14 24.61 -10.44
C LEU A 204 -1.24 23.66 -9.93
N LEU A 205 -1.53 23.69 -8.64
CA LEU A 205 -2.59 22.91 -7.97
C LEU A 205 -3.42 23.81 -7.06
N ARG A 206 -4.66 23.41 -6.77
CA ARG A 206 -5.49 24.11 -5.78
C ARG A 206 -5.21 23.53 -4.40
N ALA A 207 -5.34 24.36 -3.36
CA ALA A 207 -5.21 23.89 -1.97
C ALA A 207 -6.17 22.74 -1.63
N SER A 208 -7.38 22.74 -2.22
CA SER A 208 -8.36 21.66 -2.07
C SER A 208 -7.89 20.31 -2.62
N ASP A 209 -6.96 20.30 -3.58
CA ASP A 209 -6.44 19.07 -4.17
C ASP A 209 -5.52 18.32 -3.17
N LEU A 210 -5.11 18.97 -2.07
CA LEU A 210 -4.36 18.36 -0.96
C LEU A 210 -5.25 17.84 0.17
N ALA A 211 -6.58 18.02 0.05
CA ALA A 211 -7.53 17.67 1.10
C ALA A 211 -7.84 16.16 1.10
N GLY A 212 -6.96 15.39 1.73
CA GLY A 212 -7.20 13.97 2.02
C GLY A 212 -7.03 13.05 0.80
N TYR A 213 -7.80 11.96 0.78
CA TYR A 213 -7.75 10.98 -0.31
C TYR A 213 -8.59 11.42 -1.51
N ARG A 214 -8.28 10.86 -2.68
CA ARG A 214 -9.00 11.17 -3.91
C ARG A 214 -10.49 10.87 -3.79
N THR A 215 -11.28 11.69 -4.46
CA THR A 215 -12.75 11.56 -4.57
C THR A 215 -13.18 11.08 -5.95
N ASN A 216 -12.25 10.94 -6.89
CA ASN A 216 -12.48 10.50 -8.25
C ASN A 216 -11.76 9.20 -8.55
N GLN A 217 -12.29 8.43 -9.49
CA GLN A 217 -11.64 7.20 -9.93
C GLN A 217 -10.41 7.50 -10.78
N VAL A 218 -9.37 6.68 -10.62
CA VAL A 218 -8.11 6.78 -11.36
C VAL A 218 -7.75 5.43 -11.98
N TYR A 219 -6.92 5.47 -13.01
CA TYR A 219 -6.43 4.31 -13.72
C TYR A 219 -4.92 4.43 -13.90
N ILE A 220 -4.21 3.33 -13.71
CA ILE A 220 -2.75 3.28 -13.86
C ILE A 220 -2.44 2.94 -15.32
N ARG A 221 -1.76 3.85 -16.01
CA ARG A 221 -1.43 3.65 -17.42
C ARG A 221 -0.51 2.44 -17.60
N GLY A 222 -0.93 1.49 -18.43
CA GLY A 222 -0.15 0.30 -18.75
C GLY A 222 -0.27 -0.83 -17.71
N SER A 223 -1.22 -0.72 -16.79
CA SER A 223 -1.57 -1.77 -15.82
C SER A 223 -2.98 -2.28 -16.10
N MET A 224 -3.19 -3.58 -15.92
CA MET A 224 -4.49 -4.25 -15.92
C MET A 224 -5.19 -4.10 -14.57
N HIS A 225 -4.44 -3.73 -13.52
CA HIS A 225 -5.01 -3.40 -12.22
C HIS A 225 -5.81 -2.10 -12.29
N THR A 226 -7.04 -2.18 -11.78
CA THR A 226 -7.88 -1.00 -11.57
C THR A 226 -7.87 -0.67 -10.07
N PRO A 227 -7.31 0.48 -9.66
CA PRO A 227 -7.35 0.90 -8.27
C PRO A 227 -8.77 0.92 -7.69
N LEU A 228 -8.84 0.75 -6.36
CA LEU A 228 -10.11 0.74 -5.64
C LEU A 228 -10.95 1.99 -5.94
N ASN A 229 -12.28 1.88 -5.92
CA ASN A 229 -13.09 3.10 -6.05
C ASN A 229 -12.88 4.05 -4.84
N PRO A 230 -13.17 5.35 -4.97
CA PRO A 230 -12.91 6.33 -3.90
C PRO A 230 -13.55 6.01 -2.54
N ASP A 231 -14.72 5.38 -2.52
CA ASP A 231 -15.39 5.02 -1.27
C ASP A 231 -14.65 3.88 -0.56
N ALA A 232 -14.22 2.87 -1.32
CA ALA A 232 -13.39 1.79 -0.84
C ALA A 232 -12.04 2.25 -0.29
N VAL A 233 -11.43 3.30 -0.86
CA VAL A 233 -10.17 3.87 -0.36
C VAL A 233 -10.29 4.31 1.11
N ARG A 234 -11.43 4.87 1.51
CA ARG A 234 -11.65 5.36 2.89
C ARG A 234 -11.69 4.23 3.92
N GLU A 235 -12.05 3.03 3.49
CA GLU A 235 -12.06 1.82 4.33
C GLU A 235 -10.74 1.05 4.25
N ALA A 236 -10.13 1.02 3.06
CA ALA A 236 -8.91 0.28 2.77
C ALA A 236 -7.67 0.88 3.43
N MET A 237 -7.55 2.21 3.46
CA MET A 237 -6.37 2.88 4.01
C MET A 237 -6.19 2.65 5.52
N PRO A 238 -7.22 2.82 6.38
CA PRO A 238 -7.12 2.43 7.79
C PRO A 238 -6.72 0.97 7.97
N MET A 239 -7.26 0.06 7.15
CA MET A 239 -6.90 -1.35 7.24
C MET A 239 -5.43 -1.61 6.88
N LEU A 240 -4.88 -0.95 5.85
CA LEU A 240 -3.44 -1.07 5.55
C LEU A 240 -2.59 -0.69 6.77
N PHE A 241 -2.92 0.41 7.45
CA PHE A 241 -2.14 0.84 8.60
C PHE A 241 -2.35 -0.05 9.83
N ASP A 242 -3.54 -0.61 10.03
CA ASP A 242 -3.77 -1.62 11.06
C ASP A 242 -2.97 -2.90 10.80
N LEU A 243 -2.81 -3.33 9.54
CA LEU A 243 -1.91 -4.43 9.18
C LEU A 243 -0.46 -4.09 9.50
N LEU A 244 0.00 -2.88 9.14
CA LEU A 244 1.36 -2.42 9.43
C LEU A 244 1.67 -2.29 10.93
N LYS A 245 0.69 -1.88 11.75
CA LYS A 245 0.85 -1.75 13.21
C LYS A 245 1.02 -3.11 13.87
N ASN A 246 0.29 -4.12 13.37
CA ASN A 246 0.20 -5.45 13.97
C ASN A 246 1.16 -6.48 13.38
N GLU A 247 1.82 -6.19 12.25
CA GLU A 247 2.81 -7.08 11.66
C GLU A 247 4.15 -6.96 12.41
N PRO A 248 4.64 -8.04 13.06
CA PRO A 248 5.93 -8.01 13.75
C PRO A 248 7.13 -8.01 12.81
N ASP A 249 6.99 -8.56 11.59
CA ASP A 249 8.12 -8.71 10.68
C ASP A 249 8.34 -7.48 9.79
N ALA A 250 9.51 -6.84 9.91
CA ALA A 250 9.85 -5.64 9.13
C ALA A 250 9.96 -5.91 7.62
N ARG A 251 10.27 -7.13 7.20
CA ARG A 251 10.32 -7.53 5.79
C ARG A 251 8.92 -7.48 5.19
N VAL A 252 7.96 -8.07 5.90
CA VAL A 252 6.54 -8.07 5.52
C VAL A 252 6.01 -6.64 5.47
N ARG A 253 6.27 -5.83 6.50
CA ARG A 253 5.88 -4.41 6.50
C ARG A 253 6.47 -3.62 5.33
N THR A 254 7.73 -3.88 4.98
CA THR A 254 8.41 -3.24 3.85
C THR A 254 7.73 -3.56 2.53
N VAL A 255 7.62 -4.86 2.22
CA VAL A 255 7.17 -5.31 0.90
C VAL A 255 5.66 -5.09 0.74
N LEU A 256 4.86 -5.62 1.68
CA LEU A 256 3.39 -5.53 1.58
C LEU A 256 2.89 -4.12 1.87
N GLY A 257 3.55 -3.37 2.75
CA GLY A 257 3.23 -1.97 3.00
C GLY A 257 3.35 -1.12 1.74
N HIS A 258 4.47 -1.26 1.02
CA HIS A 258 4.67 -0.60 -0.26
C HIS A 258 3.63 -1.05 -1.30
N PHE A 259 3.54 -2.36 -1.54
CA PHE A 259 2.68 -2.93 -2.57
C PHE A 259 1.20 -2.57 -2.36
N ILE A 260 0.67 -2.76 -1.15
CA ILE A 260 -0.75 -2.52 -0.89
C ILE A 260 -1.07 -1.02 -0.93
N PHE A 261 -0.14 -0.14 -0.54
CA PHE A 261 -0.35 1.30 -0.69
C PHE A 261 -0.55 1.70 -2.16
N VAL A 262 0.29 1.20 -3.08
CA VAL A 262 0.14 1.48 -4.52
C VAL A 262 -1.04 0.76 -5.15
N TYR A 263 -1.41 -0.43 -4.63
CA TYR A 263 -2.62 -1.16 -5.02
C TYR A 263 -3.90 -0.38 -4.69
N ILE A 264 -3.99 0.21 -3.48
CA ILE A 264 -5.12 1.07 -3.08
C ILE A 264 -5.12 2.37 -3.90
N HIS A 265 -3.93 2.95 -4.13
CA HIS A 265 -3.72 4.18 -4.88
C HIS A 265 -4.53 5.36 -4.32
N PRO A 266 -4.28 5.77 -3.06
CA PRO A 266 -5.18 6.67 -2.32
C PRO A 266 -5.21 8.14 -2.80
N TYR A 267 -4.22 8.59 -3.56
CA TYR A 267 -4.09 9.98 -4.01
C TYR A 267 -4.27 10.14 -5.52
N MET A 268 -4.50 11.39 -5.97
CA MET A 268 -4.59 11.71 -7.41
C MET A 268 -3.22 11.60 -8.11
N ASP A 269 -2.13 11.92 -7.40
CA ASP A 269 -0.74 11.78 -7.83
C ASP A 269 0.14 11.54 -6.58
N GLY A 270 1.38 11.12 -6.76
CA GLY A 270 2.37 10.97 -5.69
C GLY A 270 2.38 9.60 -5.03
N ASN A 271 1.50 8.68 -5.43
CA ASN A 271 1.37 7.36 -4.80
C ASN A 271 2.69 6.58 -4.80
N GLY A 272 3.40 6.53 -5.93
CA GLY A 272 4.70 5.85 -6.03
C GLY A 272 5.77 6.46 -5.13
N ARG A 273 5.83 7.79 -5.04
CA ARG A 273 6.80 8.52 -4.20
C ARG A 273 6.55 8.27 -2.71
N ILE A 274 5.29 8.35 -2.28
CA ILE A 274 4.91 8.06 -0.89
C ILE A 274 5.12 6.59 -0.55
N ALA A 275 4.82 5.66 -1.47
CA ALA A 275 5.07 4.24 -1.25
C ALA A 275 6.56 3.92 -1.06
N ARG A 276 7.45 4.56 -1.83
CA ARG A 276 8.91 4.41 -1.64
C ARG A 276 9.40 5.00 -0.31
N PHE A 277 8.83 6.11 0.15
CA PHE A 277 9.11 6.61 1.51
C PHE A 277 8.60 5.66 2.60
N LEU A 278 7.40 5.12 2.45
CA LEU A 278 6.85 4.11 3.37
C LEU A 278 7.74 2.87 3.43
N MET A 279 8.14 2.35 2.26
CA MET A 279 9.09 1.23 2.13
C MET A 279 10.37 1.50 2.91
N ASN A 280 10.99 2.67 2.71
CA ASN A 280 12.25 3.01 3.38
C ASN A 280 12.09 3.21 4.89
N ALA A 281 10.99 3.81 5.34
CA ALA A 281 10.71 3.91 6.77
C ALA A 281 10.55 2.52 7.42
N MET A 282 9.94 1.56 6.72
CA MET A 282 9.79 0.18 7.19
C MET A 282 11.12 -0.59 7.16
N LEU A 283 11.95 -0.41 6.13
CA LEU A 283 13.30 -0.94 6.05
C LEU A 283 14.14 -0.46 7.24
N VAL A 284 14.23 0.85 7.45
CA VAL A 284 15.02 1.42 8.56
C VAL A 284 14.50 0.95 9.92
N SER A 285 13.18 0.78 10.07
CA SER A 285 12.60 0.23 11.30
C SER A 285 13.01 -1.23 11.59
N GLY A 286 13.42 -1.98 10.57
CA GLY A 286 13.89 -3.36 10.66
C GLY A 286 15.41 -3.51 10.69
N GLY A 287 16.16 -2.40 10.81
CA GLY A 287 17.62 -2.42 10.79
C GLY A 287 18.25 -2.42 9.39
N TYR A 288 17.46 -2.32 8.33
CA TYR A 288 17.96 -2.21 6.96
C TYR A 288 18.40 -0.77 6.67
N GLY A 289 19.28 -0.61 5.68
CA GLY A 289 19.66 0.71 5.16
C GLY A 289 18.60 1.34 4.26
N TRP A 290 18.69 2.66 4.06
CA TRP A 290 17.88 3.38 3.07
C TRP A 290 18.17 2.85 1.67
N THR A 291 17.14 2.37 0.97
CA THR A 291 17.26 1.66 -0.30
C THR A 291 16.60 2.45 -1.42
N ILE A 292 17.32 2.59 -2.54
CA ILE A 292 16.87 3.35 -3.70
C ILE A 292 16.50 2.36 -4.82
N ILE A 293 15.31 2.54 -5.41
CA ILE A 293 14.91 1.84 -6.63
C ILE A 293 15.48 2.62 -7.84
N PRO A 294 16.42 2.06 -8.60
CA PRO A 294 17.02 2.76 -9.74
C PRO A 294 16.02 2.93 -10.88
N VAL A 295 16.04 4.08 -11.55
CA VAL A 295 15.13 4.37 -12.68
C VAL A 295 15.41 3.45 -13.87
N GLU A 296 16.64 2.97 -14.00
CA GLU A 296 17.09 2.01 -15.00
C GLU A 296 16.36 0.66 -14.84
N ARG A 297 15.98 0.32 -13.60
CA ARG A 297 15.22 -0.90 -13.26
C ARG A 297 13.71 -0.65 -13.17
N ARG A 298 13.21 0.53 -13.60
CA ARG A 298 11.78 0.86 -13.59
C ARG A 298 10.92 -0.20 -14.28
N LYS A 299 11.38 -0.77 -15.40
CA LYS A 299 10.61 -1.79 -16.12
C LYS A 299 10.40 -3.04 -15.26
N GLU A 300 11.46 -3.53 -14.64
CA GLU A 300 11.44 -4.69 -13.75
C GLU A 300 10.53 -4.45 -12.54
N TYR A 301 10.69 -3.30 -11.89
CA TYR A 301 9.84 -2.85 -10.78
C TYR A 301 8.35 -2.83 -11.15
N MET A 302 7.99 -2.26 -12.32
CA MET A 302 6.60 -2.18 -12.76
C MET A 302 6.01 -3.54 -13.15
N VAL A 303 6.80 -4.42 -13.76
CA VAL A 303 6.36 -5.80 -14.08
C VAL A 303 6.09 -6.58 -12.79
N ALA A 304 6.97 -6.48 -11.80
CA ALA A 304 6.78 -7.17 -10.52
C ALA A 304 5.54 -6.68 -9.75
N LEU A 305 5.24 -5.37 -9.80
CA LEU A 305 4.00 -4.83 -9.23
C LEU A 305 2.74 -5.27 -9.99
N GLU A 306 2.82 -5.39 -11.31
CA GLU A 306 1.71 -5.87 -12.14
C GLU A 306 1.38 -7.33 -11.80
N GLU A 307 2.40 -8.18 -11.69
CA GLU A 307 2.26 -9.59 -11.31
C GLU A 307 1.55 -9.73 -9.96
N ALA A 308 2.02 -8.98 -8.95
CA ALA A 308 1.40 -8.96 -7.63
C ALA A 308 -0.04 -8.42 -7.64
N SER A 309 -0.35 -7.44 -8.48
CA SER A 309 -1.68 -6.83 -8.53
C SER A 309 -2.72 -7.67 -9.27
N VAL A 310 -2.30 -8.37 -10.33
CA VAL A 310 -3.18 -9.10 -11.25
C VAL A 310 -3.31 -10.57 -10.87
N ASN A 311 -2.17 -11.22 -10.59
CA ASN A 311 -2.10 -12.66 -10.33
C ASN A 311 -1.95 -12.98 -8.84
N GLU A 312 -1.90 -11.95 -7.98
CA GLU A 312 -1.74 -12.08 -6.53
C GLU A 312 -0.47 -12.87 -6.14
N ASP A 313 0.61 -12.72 -6.91
CA ASP A 313 1.93 -13.29 -6.64
C ASP A 313 2.93 -12.17 -6.31
N ILE A 314 3.35 -12.11 -5.04
CA ILE A 314 4.26 -11.08 -4.53
C ILE A 314 5.75 -11.42 -4.74
N THR A 315 6.05 -12.61 -5.23
CA THR A 315 7.40 -13.21 -5.19
C THR A 315 8.40 -12.35 -5.97
N ASP A 316 8.06 -11.99 -7.21
CA ASP A 316 8.94 -11.16 -8.06
C ASP A 316 9.22 -9.79 -7.44
N PHE A 317 8.20 -9.17 -6.81
CA PHE A 317 8.37 -7.88 -6.15
C PHE A 317 9.24 -7.99 -4.90
N THR A 318 9.09 -9.08 -4.16
CA THR A 318 9.92 -9.40 -3.00
C THR A 318 11.38 -9.59 -3.40
N LEU A 319 11.65 -10.43 -4.40
CA LEU A 319 12.99 -10.71 -4.92
C LEU A 319 13.63 -9.44 -5.51
N PHE A 320 12.84 -8.62 -6.22
CA PHE A 320 13.29 -7.35 -6.73
C PHE A 320 13.80 -6.44 -5.61
N LEU A 321 13.01 -6.22 -4.56
CA LEU A 321 13.43 -5.39 -3.43
C LEU A 321 14.59 -6.01 -2.65
N ALA A 322 14.57 -7.33 -2.45
CA ALA A 322 15.68 -8.05 -1.81
C ALA A 322 17.01 -7.85 -2.55
N SER A 323 17.00 -7.80 -3.89
CA SER A 323 18.19 -7.55 -4.70
C SER A 323 18.78 -6.14 -4.56
N LEU A 324 18.02 -5.19 -4.02
CA LEU A 324 18.43 -3.80 -3.83
C LEU A 324 18.96 -3.53 -2.41
N VAL A 325 18.52 -4.33 -1.44
CA VAL A 325 18.97 -4.24 -0.06
C VAL A 325 20.42 -4.74 0.02
N LYS A 326 21.29 -3.92 0.60
CA LYS A 326 22.66 -4.33 0.92
C LYS A 326 22.62 -5.24 2.14
N GLN A 327 23.22 -6.43 2.01
CA GLN A 327 23.59 -7.24 3.17
C GLN A 327 24.91 -6.67 3.69
N GLU A 328 24.90 -6.04 4.86
CA GLU A 328 26.13 -5.61 5.53
C GLU A 328 26.78 -6.76 6.29
#